data_AF-A0A3A8Q7K8-F1
#
_entry.id   AF-A0A3A8Q7K8-F1
#
_cell.length_a   1.000
_cell.length_b   1.000
_cell.length_c   1.000
_cell.angle_alpha   90.00
_cell.angle_beta   90.00
_cell.angle_gamma   90.00
#
_symmetry.space_group_name_H-M   'P 1'
#
loop_
_entity.id
_entity.type
_entity.pdbx_description
1 polymer ?
#
loop_
_entity_poly.entity_id
_entity_poly.type
_entity_poly.pdbx_seq_one_letter_code
_entity_poly.pdbx_strand_id
1 'polypeptide(L)' 'MQRHRQVRADYLRDLARIQGKADPSPPSPREIPPEERCTTCGGPTFVMSYGRVCSLGLHDG' A
#
# COMPACT_ATOMS: atom_id res chain seq x y z
N MET A 1 -24.47 -4.84 -5.08
CA MET A 1 -23.09 -4.39 -4.77
C MET A 1 -22.33 -3.77 -5.95
N GLN A 2 -22.55 -4.19 -7.20
CA GLN A 2 -21.78 -3.72 -8.36
C GLN A 2 -22.06 -2.23 -8.72
N ARG A 3 -23.33 -1.82 -8.71
CA ARG A 3 -23.76 -0.43 -8.98
C ARG A 3 -23.15 0.59 -8.03
N HIS A 4 -23.07 0.28 -6.74
CA HIS A 4 -22.45 1.17 -5.75
C HIS A 4 -20.96 1.38 -6.01
N ARG A 5 -20.25 0.34 -6.49
CA ARG A 5 -18.83 0.45 -6.87
C ARG A 5 -18.64 1.35 -8.08
N GLN A 6 -19.51 1.26 -9.09
CA GLN A 6 -19.47 2.14 -10.27
C GLN A 6 -19.69 3.60 -9.91
N VAL A 7 -20.77 3.92 -9.17
CA VAL A 7 -21.06 5.30 -8.75
C VAL A 7 -19.89 5.91 -7.97
N ARG A 8 -19.27 5.12 -7.07
CA ARG A 8 -18.10 5.58 -6.33
C ARG A 8 -16.88 5.83 -7.23
N ALA A 9 -16.65 4.97 -8.23
CA ALA A 9 -15.54 5.14 -9.17
C ALA A 9 -15.71 6.39 -10.04
N ASP A 10 -16.91 6.63 -10.54
CA ASP A 10 -17.23 7.81 -11.36
C ASP A 10 -17.07 9.11 -10.55
N TYR A 11 -17.60 9.13 -9.32
CA TYR A 11 -17.45 10.27 -8.42
C TYR A 11 -15.98 10.62 -8.13
N LEU A 12 -15.15 9.61 -7.85
CA LEU A 12 -13.72 9.83 -7.58
C LEU A 12 -12.97 10.35 -8.81
N ARG A 13 -13.36 9.90 -10.01
CA ARG A 13 -12.78 10.37 -11.27
C ARG A 13 -13.12 11.84 -11.52
N ASP A 14 -14.36 12.24 -11.31
CA ASP A 14 -14.78 13.64 -11.49
C ASP A 14 -14.13 14.57 -10.46
N LEU A 15 -13.99 14.11 -9.21
CA LEU A 15 -13.27 14.84 -8.17
C LEU A 15 -11.81 15.08 -8.55
N ALA A 16 -11.12 14.06 -9.10
CA ALA A 16 -9.73 14.17 -9.54
C ALA A 16 -9.57 15.19 -10.68
N ARG A 17 -10.51 15.20 -11.64
CA ARG A 17 -10.54 16.18 -12.74
C ARG A 17 -10.70 17.61 -12.23
N ILE A 18 -11.62 17.84 -11.29
CA ILE A 18 -11.84 19.18 -10.68
C ILE A 18 -10.60 19.66 -9.91
N GLN A 19 -9.89 18.74 -9.24
CA GLN A 19 -8.68 19.06 -8.48
C GLN A 19 -7.43 19.27 -9.37
N GLY A 20 -7.55 19.13 -10.69
CA GLY A 20 -6.42 19.22 -11.61
C GLY A 20 -5.35 18.14 -11.38
N LYS A 21 -5.71 17.06 -10.67
CA LYS A 21 -4.82 15.92 -10.50
C LYS A 21 -4.78 15.17 -11.83
N ALA A 22 -3.62 15.17 -12.47
CA ALA A 22 -3.34 14.22 -13.56
C ALA A 22 -3.75 12.81 -13.09
N ASP A 23 -4.25 11.99 -14.02
CA ASP A 23 -4.70 10.62 -13.79
C ASP A 23 -3.81 9.98 -12.72
N PRO A 24 -4.34 9.58 -11.54
CA PRO A 24 -3.51 9.07 -10.47
C PRO A 24 -2.97 7.73 -10.94
N SER A 25 -1.84 7.78 -11.66
CA SER A 25 -1.04 6.61 -11.93
C SER A 25 -0.81 5.99 -10.55
N PRO A 26 -1.27 4.74 -10.33
CA PRO A 26 -1.06 4.11 -9.05
C PRO A 26 0.43 4.18 -8.75
N PRO A 27 0.83 4.62 -7.54
CA PRO A 27 2.24 4.65 -7.20
C PRO A 27 2.80 3.27 -7.51
N SER A 28 3.89 3.22 -8.28
CA SER A 28 4.54 1.96 -8.62
C SER A 28 4.71 1.16 -7.33
N PRO A 29 4.31 -0.13 -7.30
CA PRO A 29 4.52 -0.97 -6.12
C PRO A 29 5.97 -0.83 -5.68
N ARG A 30 6.17 -0.42 -4.43
CA ARG A 30 7.52 -0.24 -3.90
C ARG A 30 8.15 -1.62 -3.79
N GLU A 31 9.21 -1.87 -4.56
CA GLU A 31 9.96 -3.11 -4.43
C GLU A 31 10.68 -3.11 -3.08
N ILE A 32 10.37 -4.10 -2.24
CA ILE A 32 11.01 -4.28 -0.94
C ILE A 32 12.27 -5.12 -1.17
N PRO A 33 13.47 -4.59 -0.90
CA PRO A 33 14.71 -5.34 -1.08
C PRO A 33 14.75 -6.56 -0.14
N PRO A 34 15.49 -7.63 -0.49
CA PRO A 34 15.51 -8.86 0.30
C PRO A 34 15.91 -8.63 1.76
N GLU A 35 16.85 -7.73 2.03
CA GLU A 35 17.23 -7.36 3.40
C GLU A 35 16.10 -6.71 4.21
N GLU A 36 15.08 -6.15 3.57
CA GLU A 36 13.91 -5.53 4.20
C GLU A 36 12.72 -6.48 4.34
N ARG A 37 12.87 -7.71 3.88
CA ARG A 37 11.83 -8.73 4.02
C ARG A 37 12.00 -9.50 5.31
N CYS A 38 10.86 -9.80 5.90
CA CYS A 38 10.79 -10.76 6.97
C CYS A 38 11.17 -12.15 6.45
N THR A 39 12.03 -12.85 7.18
CA THR A 39 12.47 -14.23 6.91
C THR A 39 11.33 -15.25 6.98
N THR A 40 10.33 -15.01 7.82
CA THR A 40 9.21 -15.94 8.06
C THR A 40 8.08 -15.79 7.04
N CYS A 41 7.64 -14.56 6.75
CA CYS A 41 6.46 -14.31 5.92
C CYS A 41 6.75 -13.52 4.63
N GLY A 42 7.98 -13.05 4.41
CA GLY A 42 8.34 -12.23 3.25
C GLY A 42 7.75 -10.81 3.24
N GLY A 43 6.99 -10.44 4.28
CA GLY A 43 6.41 -9.12 4.44
C GLY A 43 7.46 -8.04 4.78
N PRO A 44 7.07 -6.75 4.75
CA PRO A 44 7.97 -5.66 5.10
C PRO A 44 8.44 -5.78 6.55
N THR A 45 9.66 -5.31 6.80
CA THR A 45 10.18 -5.11 8.16
C THR A 45 10.48 -3.64 8.40
N PHE A 46 10.44 -3.22 9.67
CA PHE A 46 10.93 -1.91 10.09
C PHE A 46 11.96 -2.05 11.20
N VAL A 47 12.84 -1.05 11.30
CA VAL A 47 13.91 -1.01 12.30
C VAL A 47 13.41 -0.26 13.53
N MET A 48 13.48 -0.92 14.68
CA MET A 48 13.24 -0.35 16.00
C MET A 48 14.56 -0.25 16.77
N SER A 49 14.58 0.46 17.90
CA SER A 49 15.75 0.58 18.77
C SER A 49 16.29 -0.77 19.27
N TYR A 50 15.43 -1.78 19.37
CA TYR A 50 15.73 -3.11 19.87
C TYR A 50 15.88 -4.17 18.75
N GLY A 51 15.90 -3.76 17.49
CA GLY A 51 16.07 -4.67 16.35
C GLY A 51 15.00 -4.51 15.29
N ARG A 52 14.97 -5.46 14.36
CA ARG A 52 14.08 -5.45 13.20
C ARG A 52 12.82 -6.26 13.48
N VAL A 53 11.65 -5.71 13.13
CA VAL A 53 10.34 -6.31 13.45
C VAL A 53 9.49 -6.45 12.18
N CYS A 54 8.69 -7.51 12.11
CA CYS A 54 7.72 -7.72 11.03
C CYS A 54 6.59 -6.71 11.09
N SER A 55 6.31 -6.04 9.97
CA SER A 55 5.29 -4.99 9.93
C SER A 55 3.85 -5.49 10.10
N LEU A 56 3.64 -6.80 9.90
CA LEU A 56 2.33 -7.42 10.01
C LEU A 56 2.03 -7.90 11.44
N GLY A 57 3.02 -7.99 12.32
CA GLY A 57 2.85 -8.46 13.70
C GLY A 57 2.31 -9.88 13.83
N LEU A 58 2.43 -10.71 12.78
CA LEU A 58 1.89 -12.08 12.73
C LEU A 58 2.83 -13.12 13.35
N HIS A 59 4.08 -12.75 13.56
CA HIS A 59 5.08 -13.59 14.20
C HIS A 59 6.16 -12.65 14.78
N ASP A 60 6.85 -13.13 15.81
CA ASP A 60 8.11 -12.53 16.24
C ASP A 60 9.16 -12.93 15.18
N GLY A 61 9.88 -11.96 14.64
CA GLY A 61 10.86 -12.18 13.57
C GLY A 61 11.94 -13.18 13.94
#